data_AF-A0A822FET3-F1
#
_entry.id   AF-A0A822FET3-F1
#
_cell.length_a   1.000
_cell.length_b   1.000
_cell.length_c   1.000
_cell.angle_alpha   90.00
_cell.angle_beta   90.00
_cell.angle_gamma   90.00
#
_symmetry.space_group_name_H-M   'P 1'
#
loop_
_entity.id
_entity.type
_entity.pdbx_description
1 polymer ?
#
loop_
_entity_poly.entity_id
_entity_poly.type
_entity_poly.pdbx_seq_one_letter_code
_entity_poly.pdbx_strand_id
1 'polypeptide(L)'
;MIHISKRCQESTSIKDINIFIYTQIFTRFKNLKNLNFNPTSASQYDQLIFSPSPPRIFSSTLLQLRVVVETYEDCLYLLDGRFHRLNTFYVTICSSDGLALPLINNEKKLPNLQCFTLILKSVLLAYNNFLIPLLHRMLNLEELSLCFINHNTPIIDGNDLKMNIMNYMTKLKKFKFNIHSVIPFNNQINLPSNEHIQHTFKNFANKNQIISSIDCFPKANEFHCHIYSYPYIWTDYDNITNNFRGGLFKSVLKLSLVDERPFEHEFFLRIAKSFPCVKELHVHNRESQKNDNQQWSIIEYSYLTQLDLVKTHENYVQQFLNNTKVSLLHNIYLRVDYNTLQRVTENFTSDTTRMNCSKIKYLILYNQPEFCSPNLKDYFAHAEIW
;
A
#
# COMPACT_ATOMS: atom_id res chain seq x y z
N MET A 1 -11.41 -1.73 -23.91
CA MET A 1 -11.81 -1.39 -22.54
C MET A 1 -13.22 -1.90 -22.37
N ILE A 2 -13.46 -2.93 -21.55
CA ILE A 2 -14.79 -3.50 -21.35
C ILE A 2 -15.34 -2.90 -20.05
N HIS A 3 -16.30 -1.98 -20.17
CA HIS A 3 -17.06 -1.45 -19.02
C HIS A 3 -18.25 -2.37 -18.77
N ILE A 4 -18.28 -3.04 -17.62
CA ILE A 4 -19.43 -3.85 -17.21
C ILE A 4 -20.11 -3.10 -16.07
N SER A 5 -21.20 -2.40 -16.37
CA SER A 5 -22.13 -1.90 -15.35
C SER A 5 -23.39 -2.72 -15.39
N LYS A 6 -23.64 -3.56 -14.37
CA LYS A 6 -24.95 -4.18 -14.17
C LYS A 6 -25.45 -3.80 -12.78
N ARG A 7 -26.60 -3.13 -12.73
CA ARG A 7 -27.41 -3.05 -11.50
C ARG A 7 -28.04 -4.42 -11.30
N CYS A 8 -27.59 -5.16 -10.30
CA CYS A 8 -28.31 -6.34 -9.82
C CYS A 8 -29.14 -5.91 -8.61
N GLN A 9 -30.47 -5.87 -8.79
CA GLN A 9 -31.40 -6.13 -7.70
C GLN A 9 -31.46 -7.67 -7.51
N GLU A 10 -31.65 -8.10 -6.26
CA GLU A 10 -31.71 -9.48 -5.76
C GLU A 10 -30.39 -10.08 -5.24
N SER A 11 -30.52 -10.76 -4.09
CA SER A 11 -29.53 -11.18 -3.08
C SER A 11 -28.47 -12.17 -3.57
N THR A 12 -27.68 -11.77 -4.55
CA THR A 12 -26.49 -12.49 -5.00
C THR A 12 -25.30 -11.93 -4.23
N SER A 13 -24.47 -12.77 -3.58
CA SER A 13 -23.30 -12.26 -2.88
C SER A 13 -22.34 -11.62 -3.90
N ILE A 14 -21.68 -10.53 -3.53
CA ILE A 14 -20.71 -9.83 -4.39
C ILE A 14 -19.61 -10.80 -4.88
N LYS A 15 -19.28 -11.82 -4.07
CA LYS A 15 -18.35 -12.90 -4.42
C LYS A 15 -18.82 -13.70 -5.64
N ASP A 16 -20.11 -14.06 -5.70
CA ASP A 16 -20.68 -14.83 -6.82
C ASP A 16 -20.67 -14.04 -8.14
N ILE A 17 -20.90 -12.72 -8.07
CA ILE A 17 -20.85 -11.83 -9.24
C ILE A 17 -19.43 -11.74 -9.79
N ASN A 18 -18.42 -11.61 -8.92
CA ASN A 18 -17.02 -11.60 -9.32
C ASN A 18 -16.66 -12.90 -10.03
N ILE A 19 -16.90 -14.06 -9.38
CA ILE A 19 -16.63 -15.38 -9.97
C ILE A 19 -17.28 -15.51 -11.35
N PHE A 20 -18.53 -15.09 -11.48
CA PHE A 20 -19.25 -15.13 -12.76
C PHE A 20 -18.56 -14.27 -13.83
N ILE A 21 -18.28 -13.00 -13.56
CA ILE A 21 -17.67 -12.08 -14.53
C ILE A 21 -16.32 -12.62 -15.00
N TYR A 22 -15.45 -13.00 -14.05
CA TYR A 22 -14.12 -13.51 -14.36
C TYR A 22 -14.20 -14.80 -15.18
N THR A 23 -15.07 -15.73 -14.80
CA THR A 23 -15.32 -16.96 -15.57
C THR A 23 -15.72 -16.64 -17.01
N GLN A 24 -16.63 -15.67 -17.23
CA GLN A 24 -17.03 -15.29 -18.59
C GLN A 24 -15.86 -14.69 -19.39
N ILE A 25 -15.03 -13.83 -18.78
CA ILE A 25 -13.87 -13.23 -19.45
C ILE A 25 -12.89 -14.33 -19.88
N PHE A 26 -12.58 -15.23 -18.96
CA PHE A 26 -11.59 -16.28 -19.21
C PHE A 26 -12.07 -17.35 -20.19
N THR A 27 -13.37 -17.63 -20.25
CA THR A 27 -13.93 -18.65 -21.15
C THR A 27 -14.28 -18.12 -22.54
N ARG A 28 -14.78 -16.88 -22.65
CA ARG A 28 -15.33 -16.37 -23.92
C ARG A 28 -14.29 -15.75 -24.85
N PHE A 29 -13.25 -15.12 -24.30
CA PHE A 29 -12.29 -14.38 -25.13
C PHE A 29 -11.14 -15.28 -25.61
N LYS A 30 -11.34 -15.95 -26.75
CA LYS A 30 -10.37 -16.88 -27.36
C LYS A 30 -9.00 -16.26 -27.73
N ASN A 31 -8.96 -14.94 -27.99
CA ASN A 31 -7.77 -14.23 -28.45
C ASN A 31 -7.25 -13.18 -27.46
N LEU A 32 -7.64 -13.28 -26.19
CA LEU A 32 -7.23 -12.32 -25.15
C LEU A 32 -5.74 -12.50 -24.81
N LYS A 33 -4.90 -11.56 -25.24
CA LYS A 33 -3.46 -11.57 -24.93
C LYS A 33 -3.12 -10.87 -23.63
N ASN A 34 -3.81 -9.77 -23.31
CA ASN A 34 -3.52 -8.93 -22.17
C ASN A 34 -4.80 -8.70 -21.38
N LEU A 35 -4.75 -8.91 -20.07
CA LEU A 35 -5.86 -8.67 -19.17
C LEU A 35 -5.39 -7.92 -17.94
N ASN A 36 -6.06 -6.80 -17.64
CA ASN A 36 -5.76 -5.98 -16.49
C ASN A 36 -7.03 -5.70 -15.70
N PHE A 37 -7.05 -6.16 -14.46
CA PHE A 37 -8.04 -5.81 -13.45
C PHE A 37 -7.46 -4.77 -12.53
N ASN A 38 -7.90 -3.52 -12.72
CA ASN A 38 -7.60 -2.41 -11.84
C ASN A 38 -8.82 -2.17 -10.95
N PRO A 39 -8.82 -2.58 -9.68
CA PRO A 39 -9.88 -2.19 -8.77
C PRO A 39 -9.88 -0.66 -8.61
N THR A 40 -11.06 -0.07 -8.70
CA THR A 40 -11.26 1.35 -8.38
C THR A 40 -11.70 1.45 -6.93
N SER A 41 -11.18 2.41 -6.18
CA SER A 41 -11.49 2.64 -4.75
C SER A 41 -12.98 2.83 -4.40
N ALA A 42 -13.86 2.88 -5.40
CA ALA A 42 -15.30 3.08 -5.27
C ALA A 42 -16.14 1.81 -5.51
N SER A 43 -15.54 0.65 -5.85
CA SER A 43 -16.29 -0.57 -6.17
C SER A 43 -16.16 -1.65 -5.10
N GLN A 44 -17.25 -2.33 -4.78
CA GLN A 44 -17.21 -3.56 -3.96
C GLN A 44 -16.63 -4.77 -4.73
N TYR A 45 -16.23 -4.59 -5.98
CA TYR A 45 -15.82 -5.65 -6.94
C TYR A 45 -14.30 -5.78 -7.07
N ASP A 46 -13.56 -5.51 -6.00
CA ASP A 46 -12.14 -5.19 -6.11
C ASP A 46 -11.20 -6.41 -6.13
N GLN A 47 -11.72 -7.60 -5.85
CA GLN A 47 -10.90 -8.80 -5.62
C GLN A 47 -11.46 -10.01 -6.37
N LEU A 48 -10.57 -10.75 -7.03
CA LEU A 48 -10.85 -12.05 -7.63
C LEU A 48 -10.76 -13.14 -6.54
N ILE A 49 -11.80 -13.96 -6.46
CA ILE A 49 -11.99 -15.02 -5.46
C ILE A 49 -12.37 -16.29 -6.23
N PHE A 50 -11.78 -17.44 -5.90
CA PHE A 50 -12.02 -18.71 -6.60
C PHE A 50 -12.68 -19.81 -5.75
N SER A 51 -13.04 -19.51 -4.50
CA SER A 51 -13.66 -20.49 -3.60
C SER A 51 -15.09 -20.87 -4.06
N PRO A 52 -15.47 -22.17 -4.10
CA PRO A 52 -14.67 -23.36 -3.77
C PRO A 52 -13.94 -23.98 -4.98
N SER A 53 -14.24 -23.59 -6.22
CA SER A 53 -13.46 -24.06 -7.37
C SER A 53 -13.48 -23.10 -8.57
N PRO A 54 -12.31 -22.75 -9.11
CA PRO A 54 -12.20 -21.97 -10.34
C PRO A 54 -12.73 -22.74 -11.57
N PRO A 55 -13.23 -22.03 -12.61
CA PRO A 55 -13.72 -22.69 -13.84
C PRO A 55 -12.64 -23.55 -14.51
N ARG A 56 -13.04 -24.68 -15.10
CA ARG A 56 -12.10 -25.65 -15.70
C ARG A 56 -11.52 -25.23 -17.06
N ILE A 57 -12.14 -24.25 -17.71
CA ILE A 57 -11.82 -23.87 -19.09
C ILE A 57 -11.35 -22.42 -19.11
N PHE A 58 -10.07 -22.23 -19.45
CA PHE A 58 -9.51 -20.91 -19.74
C PHE A 58 -9.06 -20.88 -21.19
N SER A 59 -9.44 -19.84 -21.92
CA SER A 59 -8.85 -19.51 -23.20
C SER A 59 -7.36 -19.21 -23.00
N SER A 60 -6.51 -20.01 -23.64
CA SER A 60 -5.10 -20.12 -23.31
C SER A 60 -4.18 -19.16 -24.06
N THR A 61 -4.70 -18.10 -24.69
CA THR A 61 -3.91 -17.12 -25.45
C THR A 61 -3.33 -15.99 -24.60
N LEU A 62 -3.65 -15.95 -23.31
CA LEU A 62 -3.22 -14.93 -22.37
C LEU A 62 -1.70 -14.95 -22.18
N LEU A 63 -1.06 -13.84 -22.48
CA LEU A 63 0.38 -13.60 -22.30
C LEU A 63 0.63 -12.79 -21.04
N GLN A 64 -0.22 -11.80 -20.76
CA GLN A 64 -0.09 -10.91 -19.61
C GLN A 64 -1.37 -10.86 -18.77
N LEU A 65 -1.21 -11.02 -17.46
CA LEU A 65 -2.29 -10.87 -16.49
C LEU A 65 -1.87 -9.89 -15.38
N ARG A 66 -2.71 -8.90 -15.10
CA ARG A 66 -2.66 -8.07 -13.90
C ARG A 66 -3.96 -8.22 -13.11
N VAL A 67 -3.86 -8.55 -11.83
CA VAL A 67 -5.02 -8.88 -11.00
C VAL A 67 -4.80 -8.54 -9.53
N VAL A 68 -5.89 -8.32 -8.82
CA VAL A 68 -5.95 -8.26 -7.36
C VAL A 68 -6.78 -9.43 -6.87
N VAL A 69 -6.24 -10.22 -5.94
CA VAL A 69 -6.87 -11.42 -5.39
C VAL A 69 -7.07 -11.28 -3.88
N GLU A 70 -8.06 -11.99 -3.33
CA GLU A 70 -8.33 -11.98 -1.88
C GLU A 70 -7.23 -12.73 -1.15
N THR A 71 -6.89 -13.96 -1.57
CA THR A 71 -6.00 -14.86 -0.83
C THR A 71 -4.78 -15.35 -1.62
N TYR A 72 -3.82 -15.97 -0.92
CA TYR A 72 -2.69 -16.68 -1.55
C TYR A 72 -3.14 -17.89 -2.36
N GLU A 73 -4.17 -18.60 -1.92
CA GLU A 73 -4.73 -19.75 -2.64
C GLU A 73 -5.29 -19.33 -4.01
N ASP A 74 -5.98 -18.20 -4.06
CA ASP A 74 -6.46 -17.60 -5.33
C ASP A 74 -5.32 -17.33 -6.31
N CYS A 75 -4.17 -16.87 -5.81
CA CYS A 75 -2.95 -16.71 -6.62
C CYS A 75 -2.44 -18.07 -7.14
N LEU A 76 -2.39 -19.09 -6.29
CA LEU A 76 -1.96 -20.42 -6.69
C LEU A 76 -2.88 -21.03 -7.75
N TYR A 77 -4.19 -20.80 -7.68
CA TYR A 77 -5.16 -21.26 -8.67
C TYR A 77 -4.95 -20.64 -10.05
N LEU A 78 -4.45 -19.40 -10.13
CA LEU A 78 -4.05 -18.77 -11.39
C LEU A 78 -2.74 -19.36 -11.94
N LEU A 79 -1.93 -19.96 -11.08
CA LEU A 79 -0.61 -20.50 -11.39
C LEU A 79 -0.57 -22.03 -11.48
N ASP A 80 -1.73 -22.70 -11.59
CA ASP A 80 -1.81 -24.17 -11.63
C ASP A 80 -1.58 -24.78 -13.03
N GLY A 81 -1.21 -23.94 -14.00
CA GLY A 81 -0.89 -24.32 -15.38
C GLY A 81 -1.99 -24.04 -16.39
N ARG A 82 -3.15 -23.50 -15.99
CA ARG A 82 -4.25 -23.17 -16.91
C ARG A 82 -3.90 -22.06 -17.91
N PHE A 83 -3.03 -21.13 -17.53
CA PHE A 83 -2.48 -20.11 -18.45
C PHE A 83 -1.09 -20.50 -18.96
N HIS A 84 -1.01 -21.55 -19.78
CA HIS A 84 0.27 -22.06 -20.24
C HIS A 84 1.09 -21.07 -21.10
N ARG A 85 0.46 -20.05 -21.70
CA ARG A 85 1.17 -18.99 -22.47
C ARG A 85 1.53 -17.75 -21.65
N LEU A 86 1.17 -17.72 -20.37
CA LEU A 86 1.41 -16.57 -19.50
C LEU A 86 2.91 -16.36 -19.36
N ASN A 87 3.40 -15.22 -19.83
CA ASN A 87 4.79 -14.80 -19.69
C ASN A 87 4.97 -13.71 -18.63
N THR A 88 3.91 -12.96 -18.34
CA THR A 88 3.95 -11.79 -17.46
C THR A 88 2.78 -11.83 -16.49
N PHE A 89 3.08 -11.83 -15.19
CA PHE A 89 2.06 -11.90 -14.16
C PHE A 89 2.28 -10.85 -13.07
N TYR A 90 1.29 -9.98 -12.88
CA TYR A 90 1.22 -8.98 -11.82
C TYR A 90 0.07 -9.34 -10.89
N VAL A 91 0.36 -9.57 -9.62
CA VAL A 91 -0.66 -9.93 -8.64
C VAL A 91 -0.50 -9.12 -7.36
N THR A 92 -1.62 -8.59 -6.89
CA THR A 92 -1.74 -8.01 -5.55
C THR A 92 -2.61 -8.91 -4.70
N ILE A 93 -2.17 -9.25 -3.49
CA ILE A 93 -2.92 -10.07 -2.53
C ILE A 93 -3.36 -9.16 -1.38
N CYS A 94 -4.67 -9.13 -1.10
CA CYS A 94 -5.27 -8.18 -0.18
C CYS A 94 -5.49 -8.71 1.25
N SER A 95 -5.82 -9.99 1.40
CA SER A 95 -6.14 -10.63 2.68
C SER A 95 -5.22 -11.82 2.96
N SER A 96 -5.18 -12.17 4.24
CA SER A 96 -4.48 -13.32 4.79
C SER A 96 -5.37 -14.37 5.41
N ASP A 97 -6.65 -14.06 5.52
CA ASP A 97 -7.62 -15.00 6.04
C ASP A 97 -7.61 -16.18 5.07
N GLY A 98 -6.98 -17.28 5.48
CA GLY A 98 -6.74 -18.43 4.61
C GLY A 98 -5.29 -18.89 4.43
N LEU A 99 -4.33 -18.52 5.29
CA LEU A 99 -3.08 -19.30 5.42
C LEU A 99 -3.30 -20.66 6.12
N ALA A 100 -4.40 -21.35 5.79
CA ALA A 100 -4.45 -22.78 6.01
C ALA A 100 -3.32 -23.40 5.16
N LEU A 101 -2.57 -24.31 5.77
CA LEU A 101 -1.49 -25.04 5.11
C LEU A 101 -1.94 -25.51 3.72
N PRO A 102 -1.19 -25.24 2.63
CA PRO A 102 -1.60 -25.66 1.32
C PRO A 102 -1.58 -27.19 1.27
N LEU A 103 -2.77 -27.79 1.23
CA LEU A 103 -3.01 -29.16 0.75
C LEU A 103 -2.77 -29.29 -0.76
N ILE A 104 -2.43 -28.20 -1.44
CA ILE A 104 -2.14 -28.19 -2.86
C ILE A 104 -0.66 -28.51 -3.09
N ASN A 105 -0.37 -29.81 -3.13
CA ASN A 105 0.85 -30.43 -3.68
C ASN A 105 0.99 -30.14 -5.20
N ASN A 106 1.08 -28.87 -5.60
CA ASN A 106 1.29 -28.50 -7.00
C ASN A 106 2.76 -28.13 -7.24
N GLU A 107 3.61 -29.14 -7.36
CA GLU A 107 5.01 -29.07 -7.81
C GLU A 107 5.18 -28.60 -9.27
N LYS A 108 4.10 -28.18 -9.94
CA LYS A 108 4.15 -27.76 -11.34
C LYS A 108 5.04 -26.53 -11.48
N LYS A 109 6.13 -26.71 -12.24
CA LYS A 109 7.01 -25.65 -12.72
C LYS A 109 6.25 -24.73 -13.66
N LEU A 110 6.62 -23.45 -13.67
CA LEU A 110 6.04 -22.40 -14.51
C LEU A 110 7.07 -21.93 -15.56
N PRO A 111 7.41 -22.76 -16.56
CA PRO A 111 8.56 -22.53 -17.42
C PRO A 111 8.42 -21.31 -18.35
N ASN A 112 7.20 -20.87 -18.65
CA ASN A 112 6.96 -19.78 -19.60
C ASN A 112 6.92 -18.40 -18.95
N LEU A 113 6.85 -18.34 -17.62
CA LEU A 113 6.79 -17.06 -16.91
C LEU A 113 8.19 -16.42 -16.88
N GLN A 114 8.29 -15.24 -17.46
CA GLN A 114 9.52 -14.43 -17.55
C GLN A 114 9.47 -13.22 -16.62
N CYS A 115 8.28 -12.68 -16.37
CA CYS A 115 8.09 -11.49 -15.55
C CYS A 115 7.07 -11.76 -14.44
N PHE A 116 7.45 -11.53 -13.19
CA PHE A 116 6.57 -11.70 -12.04
C PHE A 116 6.63 -10.49 -11.11
N THR A 117 5.47 -9.95 -10.74
CA THR A 117 5.33 -8.90 -9.74
C THR A 117 4.33 -9.34 -8.69
N LEU A 118 4.75 -9.32 -7.43
CA LEU A 118 3.92 -9.65 -6.28
C LEU A 118 3.88 -8.46 -5.31
N ILE A 119 2.67 -8.05 -4.96
CA ILE A 119 2.40 -7.06 -3.91
C ILE A 119 1.54 -7.72 -2.84
N LEU A 120 2.03 -7.79 -1.61
CA LEU A 120 1.30 -8.31 -0.46
C LEU A 120 0.90 -7.13 0.44
N LYS A 121 -0.39 -6.82 0.51
CA LYS A 121 -0.91 -5.64 1.25
C LYS A 121 -1.17 -5.92 2.73
N SER A 122 -1.47 -7.15 3.09
CA SER A 122 -1.78 -7.51 4.48
C SER A 122 -1.22 -8.91 4.78
N VAL A 123 -0.35 -8.97 5.81
CA VAL A 123 -0.23 -10.03 6.85
C VAL A 123 1.10 -10.78 7.03
N LEU A 124 1.29 -11.08 8.32
CA LEU A 124 2.14 -12.06 9.00
C LEU A 124 2.39 -13.38 8.24
N LEU A 125 3.68 -13.74 8.21
CA LEU A 125 4.26 -15.08 8.06
C LEU A 125 4.05 -15.77 6.69
N ALA A 126 5.05 -16.39 6.08
CA ALA A 126 6.48 -16.43 6.35
C ALA A 126 7.16 -16.46 4.99
N TYR A 127 8.01 -15.46 4.72
CA TYR A 127 8.89 -15.38 3.55
C TYR A 127 9.43 -16.76 3.14
N ASN A 128 9.90 -17.52 4.13
CA ASN A 128 10.44 -18.87 3.96
C ASN A 128 9.40 -19.95 3.60
N ASN A 129 8.16 -19.87 4.09
CA ASN A 129 7.17 -20.93 3.94
C ASN A 129 6.33 -20.79 2.66
N PHE A 130 6.16 -19.58 2.15
CA PHE A 130 5.26 -19.33 1.00
C PHE A 130 5.98 -18.70 -0.17
N LEU A 131 6.66 -17.57 0.05
CA LEU A 131 7.25 -16.82 -1.04
C LEU A 131 8.39 -17.60 -1.69
N ILE A 132 9.34 -18.10 -0.90
CA ILE A 132 10.48 -18.85 -1.42
C ILE A 132 10.04 -20.10 -2.21
N PRO A 133 9.17 -20.98 -1.68
CA PRO A 133 8.67 -22.13 -2.45
C PRO A 133 7.94 -21.74 -3.74
N LEU A 134 7.14 -20.67 -3.73
CA LEU A 134 6.49 -20.17 -4.95
C LEU A 134 7.51 -19.72 -5.98
N LEU A 135 8.48 -18.92 -5.56
CA LEU A 135 9.53 -18.37 -6.42
C LEU A 135 10.41 -19.49 -7.02
N HIS A 136 10.71 -20.55 -6.27
CA HIS A 136 11.45 -21.71 -6.77
C HIS A 136 10.72 -22.47 -7.88
N ARG A 137 9.40 -22.30 -8.05
CA ARG A 137 8.64 -22.86 -9.18
C ARG A 137 8.82 -22.06 -10.48
N MET A 138 9.37 -20.85 -10.39
CA MET A 138 9.49 -19.87 -11.47
C MET A 138 10.96 -19.65 -11.88
N LEU A 139 11.71 -20.73 -12.11
CA LEU A 139 13.16 -20.71 -12.39
C LEU A 139 13.55 -19.94 -13.67
N ASN A 140 12.60 -19.66 -14.56
CA ASN A 140 12.84 -18.99 -15.83
C ASN A 140 12.60 -17.47 -15.80
N LEU A 141 12.32 -16.89 -14.61
CA LEU A 141 12.12 -15.46 -14.49
C LEU A 141 13.35 -14.67 -14.91
N GLU A 142 13.12 -13.67 -15.75
CA GLU A 142 14.07 -12.64 -16.13
C GLU A 142 13.85 -11.35 -15.33
N GLU A 143 12.61 -11.08 -14.92
CA GLU A 143 12.24 -9.92 -14.12
C GLU A 143 11.37 -10.30 -12.91
N LEU A 144 11.79 -9.86 -11.72
CA LEU A 144 11.08 -10.07 -10.46
C LEU A 144 10.89 -8.73 -9.75
N SER A 145 9.66 -8.46 -9.30
CA SER A 145 9.33 -7.32 -8.44
C SER A 145 8.55 -7.77 -7.20
N LEU A 146 9.05 -7.47 -6.01
CA LEU A 146 8.44 -7.88 -4.74
C LEU A 146 8.09 -6.67 -3.87
N CYS A 147 6.90 -6.63 -3.30
CA CYS A 147 6.51 -5.65 -2.29
C CYS A 147 5.76 -6.34 -1.17
N PHE A 148 6.29 -6.35 0.05
CA PHE A 148 5.64 -7.00 1.17
C PHE A 148 6.16 -6.52 2.52
N ILE A 149 5.37 -6.81 3.55
CA ILE A 149 5.72 -6.59 4.95
C ILE A 149 5.97 -7.96 5.59
N ASN A 150 7.06 -8.07 6.31
CA ASN A 150 7.58 -9.26 6.95
C ASN A 150 7.52 -9.07 8.47
N HIS A 151 6.50 -9.62 9.11
CA HIS A 151 6.32 -9.50 10.57
C HIS A 151 6.95 -10.67 11.32
N ASN A 152 7.43 -10.41 12.54
CA ASN A 152 7.81 -11.41 13.54
C ASN A 152 8.87 -12.43 13.07
N THR A 153 9.71 -12.04 12.12
CA THR A 153 10.81 -12.87 11.61
C THR A 153 12.07 -12.01 11.49
N PRO A 154 13.27 -12.61 11.34
CA PRO A 154 14.50 -11.86 11.14
C PRO A 154 14.42 -10.91 9.93
N ILE A 155 15.28 -9.88 9.94
CA ILE A 155 15.42 -8.95 8.82
C ILE A 155 15.82 -9.75 7.58
N ILE A 156 15.13 -9.52 6.46
CA ILE A 156 15.51 -10.07 5.16
C ILE A 156 16.57 -9.16 4.56
N ASP A 157 17.84 -9.50 4.77
CA ASP A 157 18.97 -8.71 4.29
C ASP A 157 19.43 -9.14 2.87
N GLY A 158 20.53 -8.55 2.40
CA GLY A 158 21.11 -8.88 1.09
C GLY A 158 21.66 -10.30 1.00
N ASN A 159 22.12 -10.90 2.10
CA ASN A 159 22.57 -12.29 2.13
C ASN A 159 21.38 -13.25 2.02
N ASP A 160 20.30 -12.98 2.74
CA ASP A 160 19.06 -13.76 2.67
C ASP A 160 18.47 -13.78 1.27
N LEU A 161 18.37 -12.60 0.63
CA LEU A 161 17.89 -12.50 -0.75
C LEU A 161 18.84 -13.18 -1.73
N LYS A 162 20.16 -13.09 -1.48
CA LYS A 162 21.15 -13.75 -2.34
C LYS A 162 21.00 -15.27 -2.26
N MET A 163 20.96 -15.81 -1.05
CA MET A 163 20.85 -17.25 -0.82
C MET A 163 19.54 -17.81 -1.35
N ASN A 164 18.40 -17.18 -1.04
CA ASN A 164 17.09 -17.78 -1.28
C ASN A 164 16.51 -17.46 -2.67
N ILE A 165 16.93 -16.35 -3.30
CA ILE A 165 16.38 -15.90 -4.59
C ILE A 165 17.48 -15.89 -5.66
N MET A 166 18.54 -15.09 -5.47
CA MET A 166 19.50 -14.83 -6.56
C MET A 166 20.26 -16.07 -6.99
N ASN A 167 20.68 -16.92 -6.05
CA ASN A 167 21.41 -18.15 -6.36
C ASN A 167 20.54 -19.17 -7.12
N TYR A 168 19.22 -19.16 -6.90
CA TYR A 168 18.28 -20.09 -7.54
C TYR A 168 17.77 -19.58 -8.89
N MET A 169 17.60 -18.26 -9.03
CA MET A 169 17.07 -17.62 -10.24
C MET A 169 18.18 -17.12 -11.16
N THR A 170 18.91 -18.07 -11.76
CA THR A 170 20.10 -17.76 -12.59
C THR A 170 19.80 -16.95 -13.86
N LYS A 171 18.53 -16.90 -14.31
CA LYS A 171 18.09 -16.10 -15.45
C LYS A 171 17.64 -14.69 -15.09
N LEU A 172 17.61 -14.35 -13.80
CA LEU A 172 17.09 -13.08 -13.32
C LEU A 172 18.03 -11.93 -13.72
N LYS A 173 17.56 -11.07 -14.62
CA LYS A 173 18.27 -9.88 -15.12
C LYS A 173 17.89 -8.63 -14.35
N LYS A 174 16.65 -8.57 -13.85
CA LYS A 174 16.14 -7.44 -13.07
C LYS A 174 15.46 -7.94 -11.82
N PHE A 175 15.90 -7.44 -10.67
CA PHE A 175 15.22 -7.64 -9.41
C PHE A 175 14.87 -6.27 -8.83
N LYS A 176 13.63 -6.07 -8.41
CA LYS A 176 13.22 -4.89 -7.65
C LYS A 176 12.46 -5.35 -6.43
N PHE A 177 12.68 -4.69 -5.31
CA PHE A 177 11.96 -5.03 -4.09
C PHE A 177 11.69 -3.81 -3.21
N ASN A 178 10.62 -3.92 -2.44
CA ASN A 178 10.22 -3.06 -1.35
C ASN A 178 9.84 -3.95 -0.16
N ILE A 179 10.73 -4.10 0.81
CA ILE A 179 10.58 -5.04 1.92
C ILE A 179 10.58 -4.26 3.21
N HIS A 180 9.48 -4.35 3.96
CA HIS A 180 9.42 -3.86 5.33
C HIS A 180 9.53 -5.05 6.26
N SER A 181 10.45 -5.04 7.21
CA SER A 181 10.51 -6.03 8.29
C SER A 181 10.07 -5.36 9.59
N VAL A 182 9.12 -5.96 10.30
CA VAL A 182 8.61 -5.49 11.59
C VAL A 182 8.95 -6.55 12.63
N ILE A 183 9.80 -6.19 13.58
CA ILE A 183 10.46 -7.12 14.49
C ILE A 183 10.24 -6.67 15.93
N PRO A 184 9.65 -7.53 16.78
CA PRO A 184 9.55 -7.27 18.22
C PRO A 184 10.94 -7.14 18.89
N PHE A 185 11.13 -6.19 19.82
CA PHE A 185 12.45 -6.01 20.47
C PHE A 185 12.93 -7.23 21.26
N ASN A 186 12.01 -7.96 21.86
CA ASN A 186 12.32 -9.18 22.60
C ASN A 186 12.96 -10.28 21.72
N ASN A 187 12.91 -10.15 20.40
CA ASN A 187 13.50 -11.09 19.46
C ASN A 187 14.92 -10.69 18.99
N GLN A 188 15.47 -9.53 19.39
CA GLN A 188 16.83 -9.09 18.98
C GLN A 188 17.64 -8.45 20.12
N ILE A 189 18.85 -8.97 20.33
CA ILE A 189 19.82 -8.46 21.33
C ILE A 189 20.60 -7.26 20.78
N ASN A 190 20.86 -7.22 19.46
CA ASN A 190 21.61 -6.16 18.80
C ASN A 190 20.87 -5.70 17.53
N LEU A 191 20.57 -4.40 17.46
CA LEU A 191 19.95 -3.77 16.29
C LEU A 191 21.04 -3.45 15.25
N PRO A 192 20.93 -3.91 13.99
CA PRO A 192 21.89 -3.54 12.97
C PRO A 192 21.75 -2.07 12.60
N SER A 193 22.84 -1.44 12.18
CA SER A 193 22.79 -0.08 11.62
C SER A 193 22.36 -0.09 10.15
N ASN A 194 21.93 1.07 9.64
CA ASN A 194 21.59 1.22 8.23
C ASN A 194 22.77 0.86 7.32
N GLU A 195 23.97 1.27 7.71
CA GLU A 195 25.21 0.99 6.99
C GLU A 195 25.49 -0.52 6.96
N HIS A 196 25.25 -1.21 8.08
CA HIS A 196 25.40 -2.66 8.15
C HIS A 196 24.45 -3.36 7.17
N ILE A 197 23.16 -3.02 7.19
CA ILE A 197 22.17 -3.60 6.28
C ILE A 197 22.52 -3.32 4.82
N GLN A 198 22.85 -2.07 4.47
CA GLN A 198 23.24 -1.73 3.09
C GLN A 198 24.51 -2.47 2.65
N HIS A 199 25.45 -2.73 3.56
CA HIS A 199 26.67 -3.46 3.24
C HIS A 199 26.39 -4.91 2.80
N THR A 200 25.34 -5.54 3.31
CA THR A 200 24.94 -6.90 2.89
C THR A 200 24.57 -6.97 1.39
N PHE A 201 24.25 -5.83 0.77
CA PHE A 201 23.94 -5.72 -0.66
C PHE A 201 25.15 -5.38 -1.54
N LYS A 202 26.37 -5.25 -1.00
CA LYS A 202 27.56 -4.82 -1.77
C LYS A 202 27.88 -5.75 -2.96
N ASN A 203 27.61 -7.04 -2.81
CA ASN A 203 27.83 -8.06 -3.85
C ASN A 203 26.53 -8.51 -4.52
N PHE A 204 25.46 -7.72 -4.38
CA PHE A 204 24.18 -8.03 -4.97
C PHE A 204 24.27 -7.71 -6.48
N ALA A 205 24.08 -8.72 -7.34
CA ALA A 205 24.25 -8.57 -8.80
C ALA A 205 23.26 -7.59 -9.46
N ASN A 206 22.34 -7.01 -8.67
CA ASN A 206 21.42 -5.99 -9.09
C ASN A 206 22.14 -4.64 -9.24
N LYS A 207 21.99 -3.99 -10.40
CA LYS A 207 22.61 -2.68 -10.66
C LYS A 207 21.97 -1.52 -9.88
N ASN A 208 20.82 -1.76 -9.25
CA ASN A 208 20.10 -0.72 -8.52
C ASN A 208 20.79 -0.42 -7.20
N GLN A 209 20.87 0.87 -6.86
CA GLN A 209 21.22 1.28 -5.50
C GLN A 209 20.15 0.77 -4.54
N ILE A 210 20.57 0.21 -3.40
CA ILE A 210 19.68 -0.24 -2.35
C ILE A 210 19.69 0.80 -1.23
N ILE A 211 18.50 1.23 -0.82
CA ILE A 211 18.31 2.15 0.29
C ILE A 211 17.71 1.37 1.46
N SER A 212 18.18 1.67 2.67
CA SER A 212 17.58 1.16 3.91
C SER A 212 17.21 2.31 4.85
N SER A 213 16.14 2.09 5.62
CA SER A 213 15.81 2.83 6.83
C SER A 213 15.61 1.86 7.98
N ILE A 214 15.96 2.31 9.17
CA ILE A 214 15.95 1.54 10.41
C ILE A 214 15.30 2.47 11.43
N ASP A 215 14.14 2.07 11.91
CA ASP A 215 13.24 2.86 12.71
C ASP A 215 12.85 2.12 13.99
N CYS A 216 13.04 2.77 15.13
CA CYS A 216 12.85 2.19 16.45
C CYS A 216 11.55 2.74 17.05
N PHE A 217 10.67 1.85 17.49
CA PHE A 217 9.37 2.16 18.09
C PHE A 217 9.27 1.59 19.52
N PRO A 218 9.96 2.21 20.51
CA PRO A 218 9.95 1.78 21.91
C PRO A 218 8.57 1.54 22.52
N LYS A 219 7.58 2.43 22.27
CA LYS A 219 6.22 2.31 22.84
C LYS A 219 5.47 1.12 22.23
N ALA A 220 5.67 0.83 20.95
CA ALA A 220 5.12 -0.35 20.29
C ALA A 220 5.89 -1.64 20.60
N ASN A 221 7.04 -1.54 21.27
CA ASN A 221 7.97 -2.64 21.49
C ASN A 221 8.46 -3.31 20.19
N GLU A 222 8.64 -2.50 19.13
CA GLU A 222 9.00 -2.97 17.80
C GLU A 222 10.12 -2.16 17.16
N PHE A 223 10.81 -2.81 16.23
CA PHE A 223 11.78 -2.23 15.35
C PHE A 223 11.40 -2.52 13.89
N HIS A 224 11.48 -1.50 13.04
CA HIS A 224 11.11 -1.58 11.64
C HIS A 224 12.36 -1.38 10.77
N CYS A 225 12.63 -2.34 9.87
CA CYS A 225 13.65 -2.22 8.84
C CYS A 225 12.99 -2.14 7.47
N HIS A 226 13.13 -0.99 6.81
CA HIS A 226 12.64 -0.80 5.46
C HIS A 226 13.81 -0.87 4.48
N ILE A 227 13.73 -1.73 3.47
CA ILE A 227 14.75 -1.88 2.43
C ILE A 227 14.09 -1.88 1.06
N TYR A 228 14.59 -1.06 0.14
CA TYR A 228 14.06 -1.00 -1.22
C TYR A 228 15.09 -0.73 -2.31
N SER A 229 14.75 -1.13 -3.53
CA SER A 229 15.50 -0.83 -4.74
C SER A 229 15.23 0.59 -5.24
N TYR A 230 16.27 1.35 -5.54
CA TYR A 230 16.20 2.69 -6.13
C TYR A 230 16.42 2.65 -7.67
N PRO A 231 15.64 3.39 -8.49
CA PRO A 231 14.53 4.25 -8.09
C PRO A 231 13.32 3.46 -7.60
N TYR A 232 12.60 4.03 -6.63
CA TYR A 232 11.34 3.48 -6.12
C TYR A 232 10.28 3.47 -7.23
N ILE A 233 9.57 2.35 -7.40
CA ILE A 233 8.61 2.16 -8.51
C ILE A 233 7.17 1.89 -8.07
N TRP A 234 6.93 1.75 -6.77
CA TRP A 234 5.59 1.44 -6.26
C TRP A 234 4.76 2.72 -6.12
N THR A 235 3.44 2.54 -6.17
CA THR A 235 2.47 3.62 -6.01
C THR A 235 2.23 3.98 -4.56
N ASP A 236 2.52 3.05 -3.66
CA ASP A 236 2.23 3.16 -2.24
C ASP A 236 3.58 3.20 -1.52
N TYR A 237 3.74 4.11 -0.57
CA TYR A 237 4.88 4.15 0.34
C TYR A 237 4.34 4.29 1.76
N ASP A 238 4.46 3.21 2.51
CA ASP A 238 3.88 3.13 3.84
C ASP A 238 4.90 3.35 4.96
N ASN A 239 4.39 3.83 6.10
CA ASN A 239 5.10 3.95 7.36
C ASN A 239 6.37 4.82 7.31
N ILE A 240 6.29 6.00 6.67
CA ILE A 240 7.41 6.95 6.69
C ILE A 240 7.52 7.61 8.07
N THR A 241 8.73 7.61 8.61
CA THR A 241 9.08 8.16 9.93
C THR A 241 9.91 9.44 9.81
N ASN A 242 10.23 10.08 10.94
CA ASN A 242 11.13 11.25 11.00
C ASN A 242 12.56 10.96 10.49
N ASN A 243 12.97 9.70 10.39
CA ASN A 243 14.29 9.35 9.85
C ASN A 243 14.35 9.45 8.31
N PHE A 244 13.22 9.72 7.66
CA PHE A 244 13.17 9.93 6.22
C PHE A 244 14.06 11.08 5.76
N ARG A 245 15.08 10.75 4.96
CA ARG A 245 16.10 11.70 4.50
C ARG A 245 15.67 12.53 3.28
N GLY A 246 14.49 12.28 2.72
CA GLY A 246 14.07 12.90 1.47
C GLY A 246 14.43 12.04 0.24
N GLY A 247 14.41 12.67 -0.93
CA GLY A 247 14.54 12.01 -2.24
C GLY A 247 13.40 12.43 -3.16
N LEU A 248 13.33 11.86 -4.37
CA LEU A 248 12.28 12.17 -5.34
C LEU A 248 11.53 10.90 -5.77
N PHE A 249 10.27 10.80 -5.37
CA PHE A 249 9.45 9.60 -5.49
C PHE A 249 8.24 9.85 -6.40
N LYS A 250 8.50 9.98 -7.71
CA LYS A 250 7.47 10.35 -8.70
C LYS A 250 6.36 9.30 -8.89
N SER A 251 6.64 8.03 -8.58
CA SER A 251 5.67 6.94 -8.75
C SER A 251 4.65 6.88 -7.61
N VAL A 252 4.96 7.48 -6.45
CA VAL A 252 4.17 7.35 -5.24
C VAL A 252 2.98 8.29 -5.28
N LEU A 253 1.80 7.71 -5.13
CA LEU A 253 0.49 8.36 -5.11
C LEU A 253 -0.17 8.25 -3.73
N LYS A 254 0.18 7.24 -2.94
CA LYS A 254 -0.37 6.99 -1.61
C LYS A 254 0.75 6.95 -0.59
N LEU A 255 0.57 7.69 0.50
CA LEU A 255 1.58 7.86 1.53
C LEU A 255 0.99 7.67 2.91
N SER A 256 1.65 6.89 3.76
CA SER A 256 1.36 6.87 5.19
C SER A 256 2.57 7.30 6.02
N LEU A 257 2.32 8.15 7.00
CA LEU A 257 3.29 8.71 7.93
C LEU A 257 3.03 8.17 9.33
N VAL A 258 4.04 7.60 9.99
CA VAL A 258 3.95 7.05 11.35
C VAL A 258 5.26 7.23 12.10
N ASP A 259 5.18 7.68 13.36
CA ASP A 259 6.33 7.77 14.26
C ASP A 259 5.83 7.87 15.72
N GLU A 260 6.71 7.57 16.67
CA GLU A 260 6.51 7.81 18.11
C GLU A 260 7.07 9.16 18.57
N ARG A 261 7.75 9.88 17.66
CA ARG A 261 8.18 11.26 17.83
C ARG A 261 7.28 12.18 17.01
N PRO A 262 7.05 13.43 17.45
CA PRO A 262 6.21 14.35 16.70
C PRO A 262 6.79 14.66 15.32
N PHE A 263 5.90 14.93 14.36
CA PHE A 263 6.27 15.43 13.04
C PHE A 263 6.22 16.97 13.04
N GLU A 264 7.36 17.63 12.93
CA GLU A 264 7.38 19.10 12.84
C GLU A 264 7.02 19.59 11.43
N HIS A 265 6.70 20.89 11.28
CA HIS A 265 6.29 21.47 10.00
C HIS A 265 7.30 21.21 8.86
N GLU A 266 8.61 21.24 9.16
CA GLU A 266 9.66 20.99 8.16
C GLU A 266 9.67 19.55 7.65
N PHE A 267 9.18 18.61 8.44
CA PHE A 267 8.97 17.24 8.00
C PHE A 267 7.94 17.20 6.88
N PHE A 268 6.79 17.84 7.06
CA PHE A 268 5.74 17.90 6.03
C PHE A 268 6.20 18.67 4.77
N LEU A 269 7.01 19.73 4.92
CA LEU A 269 7.68 20.39 3.79
C LEU A 269 8.59 19.42 3.01
N ARG A 270 9.36 18.59 3.72
CA ARG A 270 10.21 17.56 3.11
C ARG A 270 9.36 16.52 2.39
N ILE A 271 8.26 16.08 2.99
CA ILE A 271 7.30 15.15 2.38
C ILE A 271 6.73 15.74 1.08
N ALA A 272 6.21 16.97 1.10
CA ALA A 272 5.64 17.59 -0.10
C ALA A 272 6.65 17.69 -1.26
N LYS A 273 7.92 18.04 -0.96
CA LYS A 273 9.00 18.08 -1.95
C LYS A 273 9.38 16.71 -2.48
N SER A 274 9.35 15.69 -1.63
CA SER A 274 9.74 14.33 -1.99
C SER A 274 8.69 13.57 -2.78
N PHE A 275 7.41 13.89 -2.57
CA PHE A 275 6.28 13.18 -3.14
C PHE A 275 5.39 14.13 -3.95
N PRO A 276 5.89 14.67 -5.08
CA PRO A 276 5.20 15.72 -5.83
C PRO A 276 3.88 15.27 -6.47
N CYS A 277 3.60 13.96 -6.54
CA CYS A 277 2.40 13.39 -7.15
C CYS A 277 1.44 12.77 -6.13
N VAL A 278 1.64 12.99 -4.82
CA VAL A 278 0.82 12.36 -3.78
C VAL A 278 -0.64 12.78 -3.88
N LYS A 279 -1.53 11.79 -3.87
CA LYS A 279 -2.99 11.93 -3.93
C LYS A 279 -3.67 11.58 -2.61
N GLU A 280 -3.12 10.61 -1.89
CA GLU A 280 -3.65 10.14 -0.61
C GLU A 280 -2.56 10.26 0.45
N LEU A 281 -2.83 11.04 1.50
CA LEU A 281 -1.93 11.22 2.64
C LEU A 281 -2.62 10.75 3.92
N HIS A 282 -1.99 9.78 4.58
CA HIS A 282 -2.43 9.23 5.84
C HIS A 282 -1.42 9.62 6.91
N VAL A 283 -1.89 10.26 7.98
CA VAL A 283 -1.03 10.67 9.10
C VAL A 283 -1.47 9.89 10.33
N HIS A 284 -0.51 9.23 10.98
CA HIS A 284 -0.73 8.42 12.17
C HIS A 284 0.32 8.77 13.21
N ASN A 285 0.06 9.82 13.98
CA ASN A 285 0.97 10.29 15.02
C ASN A 285 0.19 11.00 16.13
N ARG A 286 0.29 10.49 17.35
CA ARG A 286 -0.45 11.02 18.51
C ARG A 286 0.35 12.00 19.35
N GLU A 287 1.61 12.22 19.02
CA GLU A 287 2.47 13.17 19.73
C GLU A 287 2.22 14.59 19.23
N SER A 288 2.17 15.55 20.14
CA SER A 288 1.99 16.97 19.83
C SER A 288 3.24 17.58 19.19
N GLN A 289 3.03 18.50 18.25
CA GLN A 289 4.11 19.27 17.64
C GLN A 289 4.73 20.22 18.67
N LYS A 290 6.06 20.39 18.64
CA LYS A 290 6.75 21.24 19.62
C LYS A 290 6.97 22.66 19.14
N ASN A 291 7.08 22.87 17.82
CA ASN A 291 7.52 24.15 17.24
C ASN A 291 6.37 24.94 16.56
N ASP A 292 5.23 25.10 17.23
CA ASP A 292 4.03 25.66 16.59
C ASP A 292 4.04 27.20 16.37
N ASN A 293 5.02 27.90 16.96
CA ASN A 293 5.08 29.37 16.99
C ASN A 293 6.01 30.00 15.94
N GLN A 294 6.57 29.23 15.01
CA GLN A 294 7.49 29.75 13.99
C GLN A 294 6.76 30.08 12.68
N GLN A 295 7.16 31.18 12.03
CA GLN A 295 6.63 31.55 10.72
C GLN A 295 7.28 30.68 9.64
N TRP A 296 6.52 29.70 9.15
CA TRP A 296 6.98 28.76 8.15
C TRP A 296 6.48 29.10 6.74
N SER A 297 7.15 28.56 5.73
CA SER A 297 6.61 28.53 4.37
C SER A 297 5.36 27.66 4.31
N ILE A 298 4.35 28.11 3.55
CA ILE A 298 3.14 27.34 3.28
C ILE A 298 3.51 26.04 2.56
N ILE A 299 2.97 24.92 3.03
CA ILE A 299 3.12 23.62 2.36
C ILE A 299 2.05 23.51 1.28
N GLU A 300 2.44 23.13 0.07
CA GLU A 300 1.53 22.86 -1.03
C GLU A 300 1.57 21.39 -1.42
N TYR A 301 0.40 20.76 -1.45
CA TYR A 301 0.24 19.41 -1.99
C TYR A 301 -0.59 19.45 -3.27
N SER A 302 0.08 19.63 -4.41
CA SER A 302 -0.55 19.96 -5.71
C SER A 302 -1.45 18.87 -6.31
N TYR A 303 -1.50 17.67 -5.74
CA TYR A 303 -2.35 16.58 -6.23
C TYR A 303 -3.13 15.89 -5.12
N LEU A 304 -3.07 16.39 -3.88
CA LEU A 304 -3.75 15.77 -2.77
C LEU A 304 -5.25 15.84 -2.97
N THR A 305 -5.90 14.68 -2.93
CA THR A 305 -7.35 14.53 -3.03
C THR A 305 -7.94 13.87 -1.79
N GLN A 306 -7.13 13.19 -0.99
CA GLN A 306 -7.56 12.48 0.21
C GLN A 306 -6.57 12.70 1.35
N LEU A 307 -7.12 13.05 2.51
CA LEU A 307 -6.38 13.30 3.73
C LEU A 307 -7.01 12.53 4.89
N ASP A 308 -6.24 11.66 5.53
CA ASP A 308 -6.67 10.86 6.68
C ASP A 308 -5.90 11.28 7.93
N LEU A 309 -6.62 11.86 8.89
CA LEU A 309 -6.11 12.39 10.15
C LEU A 309 -6.77 11.73 11.37
N VAL A 310 -7.46 10.60 11.19
CA VAL A 310 -8.27 9.98 12.26
C VAL A 310 -7.45 9.59 13.48
N LYS A 311 -6.22 9.13 13.28
CA LYS A 311 -5.32 8.68 14.35
C LYS A 311 -4.20 9.69 14.62
N THR A 312 -4.53 10.99 14.61
CA THR A 312 -3.55 12.06 14.82
C THR A 312 -3.83 12.90 16.06
N HIS A 313 -2.78 13.56 16.57
CA HIS A 313 -2.92 14.67 17.49
C HIS A 313 -3.57 15.89 16.82
N GLU A 314 -4.27 16.71 17.60
CA GLU A 314 -5.03 17.87 17.08
C GLU A 314 -4.15 18.94 16.40
N ASN A 315 -2.87 19.05 16.77
CA ASN A 315 -1.95 19.99 16.09
C ASN A 315 -1.79 19.67 14.60
N TYR A 316 -1.78 18.39 14.22
CA TYR A 316 -1.69 18.02 12.80
C TYR A 316 -2.98 18.41 12.06
N VAL A 317 -4.14 18.19 12.68
CA VAL A 317 -5.43 18.65 12.15
C VAL A 317 -5.42 20.16 11.97
N GLN A 318 -4.95 20.90 12.98
CA GLN A 318 -4.81 22.35 12.89
C GLN A 318 -3.82 22.78 11.79
N GLN A 319 -2.68 22.10 11.63
CA GLN A 319 -1.71 22.41 10.58
C GLN A 319 -2.32 22.28 9.19
N PHE A 320 -3.03 21.18 8.91
CA PHE A 320 -3.64 20.95 7.60
C PHE A 320 -4.87 21.83 7.33
N LEU A 321 -5.66 22.14 8.35
CA LEU A 321 -6.84 22.99 8.19
C LEU A 321 -6.51 24.47 8.22
N ASN A 322 -5.40 24.89 8.81
CA ASN A 322 -5.00 26.30 8.80
C ASN A 322 -4.43 26.70 7.43
N ASN A 323 -5.10 27.62 6.75
CA ASN A 323 -4.73 28.08 5.41
C ASN A 323 -3.38 28.84 5.35
N THR A 324 -2.86 29.30 6.50
CA THR A 324 -1.54 29.93 6.60
C THR A 324 -0.39 28.93 6.72
N LYS A 325 -0.69 27.65 6.99
CA LYS A 325 0.30 26.58 7.15
C LYS A 325 0.30 25.63 5.95
N VAL A 326 -0.88 25.25 5.47
CA VAL A 326 -1.05 24.35 4.32
C VAL A 326 -2.05 24.93 3.34
N SER A 327 -1.71 24.90 2.04
CA SER A 327 -2.66 25.20 0.97
C SER A 327 -3.22 23.90 0.41
N LEU A 328 -4.49 23.62 0.73
CA LEU A 328 -5.23 22.51 0.14
C LEU A 328 -5.84 22.91 -1.21
N LEU A 329 -5.98 21.94 -2.12
CA LEU A 329 -6.77 22.08 -3.34
C LEU A 329 -8.26 21.86 -3.05
N HIS A 330 -9.12 22.12 -4.03
CA HIS A 330 -10.56 21.82 -3.94
C HIS A 330 -10.82 20.32 -4.07
N ASN A 331 -11.98 19.88 -3.59
CA ASN A 331 -12.47 18.50 -3.67
C ASN A 331 -11.69 17.51 -2.80
N ILE A 332 -11.26 17.94 -1.62
CA ILE A 332 -10.60 17.05 -0.66
C ILE A 332 -11.61 16.13 0.01
N TYR A 333 -11.25 14.86 0.11
CA TYR A 333 -11.86 13.89 1.00
C TYR A 333 -11.09 13.89 2.33
N LEU A 334 -11.74 14.32 3.42
CA LEU A 334 -11.15 14.38 4.75
C LEU A 334 -11.74 13.29 5.65
N ARG A 335 -10.89 12.54 6.33
CA ARG A 335 -11.26 11.67 7.46
C ARG A 335 -10.64 12.22 8.74
N VAL A 336 -11.46 12.46 9.76
CA VAL A 336 -10.99 13.06 11.02
C VAL A 336 -11.90 12.69 12.19
N ASP A 337 -11.36 12.73 13.40
CA ASP A 337 -12.16 12.62 14.64
C ASP A 337 -12.99 13.89 14.86
N TYR A 338 -14.29 13.73 15.15
CA TYR A 338 -15.23 14.84 15.32
C TYR A 338 -14.83 15.78 16.44
N ASN A 339 -14.48 15.24 17.62
CA ASN A 339 -14.15 16.06 18.78
C ASN A 339 -12.89 16.90 18.54
N THR A 340 -11.90 16.30 17.88
CA THR A 340 -10.68 16.97 17.45
C THR A 340 -10.98 18.09 16.46
N LEU A 341 -11.82 17.81 15.45
CA LEU A 341 -12.23 18.80 14.47
C LEU A 341 -12.98 19.97 15.13
N GLN A 342 -13.88 19.68 16.07
CA GLN A 342 -14.62 20.69 16.82
C GLN A 342 -13.68 21.61 17.61
N ARG A 343 -12.67 21.07 18.31
CA ARG A 343 -11.69 21.87 19.05
C ARG A 343 -10.85 22.76 18.12
N VAL A 344 -10.31 22.18 17.05
CA VAL A 344 -9.44 22.88 16.08
C VAL A 344 -10.16 24.01 15.34
N THR A 345 -11.46 23.84 15.09
CA THR A 345 -12.29 24.85 14.41
C THR A 345 -12.96 25.83 15.39
N GLU A 346 -12.68 25.72 16.69
CA GLU A 346 -13.30 26.51 17.76
C GLU A 346 -14.83 26.39 17.75
N ASN A 347 -15.37 25.17 17.69
CA ASN A 347 -16.79 24.91 17.46
C ASN A 347 -17.30 25.43 16.11
N PHE A 348 -16.48 25.29 15.07
CA PHE A 348 -16.80 25.68 13.70
C PHE A 348 -17.04 27.20 13.56
N THR A 349 -16.24 28.02 14.25
CA THR A 349 -16.28 29.49 14.14
C THR A 349 -14.95 30.11 13.72
N SER A 350 -13.85 29.36 13.70
CA SER A 350 -12.53 29.90 13.38
C SER A 350 -12.40 30.28 11.89
N ASP A 351 -12.07 31.54 11.60
CA ASP A 351 -11.88 31.99 10.21
C ASP A 351 -10.60 31.44 9.57
N THR A 352 -9.57 31.17 10.39
CA THR A 352 -8.26 30.68 9.91
C THR A 352 -8.34 29.29 9.29
N THR A 353 -9.22 28.44 9.81
CA THR A 353 -9.42 27.07 9.31
C THR A 353 -10.55 26.98 8.27
N ARG A 354 -11.48 27.94 8.27
CA ARG A 354 -12.65 27.97 7.39
C ARG A 354 -12.29 27.89 5.91
N MET A 355 -11.23 28.56 5.47
CA MET A 355 -10.85 28.60 4.04
C MET A 355 -10.39 27.25 3.49
N ASN A 356 -9.71 26.42 4.29
CA ASN A 356 -9.37 25.07 3.84
C ASN A 356 -10.55 24.12 4.06
N CYS A 357 -11.35 24.32 5.11
CA CYS A 357 -12.57 23.54 5.32
C CYS A 357 -13.58 23.68 4.17
N SER A 358 -13.71 24.87 3.57
CA SER A 358 -14.59 25.08 2.41
C SER A 358 -14.15 24.33 1.15
N LYS A 359 -12.92 23.79 1.11
CA LYS A 359 -12.40 23.01 -0.02
C LYS A 359 -12.69 21.51 0.11
N ILE A 360 -13.23 21.09 1.24
CA ILE A 360 -13.58 19.69 1.52
C ILE A 360 -14.90 19.36 0.83
N LYS A 361 -14.88 18.29 0.03
CA LYS A 361 -16.06 17.77 -0.69
C LYS A 361 -16.69 16.58 0.03
N TYR A 362 -15.88 15.78 0.71
CA TYR A 362 -16.36 14.64 1.47
C TYR A 362 -15.71 14.69 2.85
N LEU A 363 -16.53 14.62 3.89
CA LEU A 363 -16.09 14.62 5.28
C LEU A 363 -16.59 13.35 5.96
N ILE A 364 -15.66 12.51 6.42
CA ILE A 364 -16.00 11.36 7.26
C ILE A 364 -15.60 11.66 8.69
N LEU A 365 -16.59 11.60 9.58
CA LEU A 365 -16.42 11.90 10.99
C LEU A 365 -16.35 10.62 11.82
N TYR A 366 -15.24 10.46 12.54
CA TYR A 366 -15.09 9.40 13.53
C TYR A 366 -15.55 9.88 14.90
N ASN A 367 -16.11 8.95 15.69
CA ASN A 367 -16.64 9.22 17.04
C ASN A 367 -17.67 10.35 17.06
N GLN A 368 -18.50 10.43 16.01
CA GLN A 368 -19.55 11.43 15.90
C GLN A 368 -20.63 11.20 16.99
N PRO A 369 -21.00 12.23 17.76
CA PRO A 369 -22.13 12.14 18.68
C PRO A 369 -23.45 12.05 17.92
N GLU A 370 -24.52 11.61 18.60
CA GLU A 370 -25.88 11.59 18.04
C GLU A 370 -26.32 12.99 17.55
N PHE A 371 -25.84 14.05 18.20
CA PHE A 371 -26.13 15.44 17.87
C PHE A 371 -24.85 16.21 17.54
N CYS A 372 -24.70 16.62 16.29
CA CYS A 372 -23.61 17.50 15.85
C CYS A 372 -23.91 18.98 16.13
N SER A 373 -22.85 19.78 16.21
CA SER A 373 -22.97 21.24 16.25
C SER A 373 -23.78 21.75 15.05
N PRO A 374 -24.73 22.67 15.24
CA PRO A 374 -25.51 23.23 14.14
C PRO A 374 -24.62 23.95 13.11
N ASN A 375 -23.49 24.52 13.57
CA ASN A 375 -22.55 25.26 12.72
C ASN A 375 -21.76 24.35 11.77
N LEU A 376 -21.75 23.03 11.98
CA LEU A 376 -20.96 22.10 11.17
C LEU A 376 -21.32 22.20 9.69
N LYS A 377 -22.62 22.23 9.36
CA LYS A 377 -23.08 22.27 7.97
C LYS A 377 -22.68 23.57 7.27
N ASP A 378 -22.80 24.71 7.95
CA ASP A 378 -22.44 26.00 7.39
C ASP A 378 -20.91 26.10 7.17
N TYR A 379 -20.15 25.50 8.08
CA TYR A 379 -18.69 25.48 8.01
C TYR A 379 -18.15 24.58 6.90
N PHE A 380 -18.92 23.56 6.51
CA PHE A 380 -18.64 22.62 5.43
C PHE A 380 -19.76 22.63 4.37
N ALA A 381 -20.17 23.83 3.92
CA ALA A 381 -21.36 24.03 3.10
C ALA A 381 -21.43 23.20 1.80
N HIS A 382 -20.28 22.73 1.30
CA HIS A 382 -20.16 21.96 0.05
C HIS A 382 -19.77 20.50 0.28
N ALA A 383 -19.63 20.07 1.54
CA ALA A 383 -19.21 18.71 1.84
C ALA A 383 -20.41 17.77 1.99
N GLU A 384 -20.30 16.58 1.42
CA GLU A 384 -21.10 15.43 1.82
C GLU A 384 -20.51 14.88 3.13
N ILE A 385 -21.28 14.90 4.22
CA ILE A 385 -20.86 14.50 5.57
C ILE A 385 -21.39 13.11 5.87
N TRP A 386 -20.49 12.20 6.27
CA TRP A 386 -20.76 10.79 6.53
C TRP A 386 -20.30 10.35 7.91
#